data_AF-A0AA88X578-F1
#
_entry.id   AF-A0AA88X578-F1
#
_cell.length_a   1.000
_cell.length_b   1.000
_cell.length_c   1.000
_cell.angle_alpha   90.00
_cell.angle_beta   90.00
_cell.angle_gamma   90.00
#
_symmetry.space_group_name_H-M   'P 1'
#
loop_
_entity.id
_entity.type
_entity.pdbx_description
1 polymer ?
#
loop_
_entity_poly.entity_id
_entity_poly.type
_entity_poly.pdbx_seq_one_letter_code
_entity_poly.pdbx_strand_id
1 'polypeptide(L)'
;MVNAKALWESLERKYKTEDAGSKKFVVGKFLDFKMMDSKTVISQVQEFQLILHDIHAEGMVLGESFQVAALIEKLPPTWKDFKNYLKHKRKEMKLEDLIVRLRIEEDNRQSEKKADVLSLYPGRLSSRTVSTIAGRISLKDSESNSRLDFFPLLFCNLLVSC
;
A
#
# COMPACT_ATOMS: atom_id res chain seq x y z
N MET A 1 -37.86 -4.45 -32.62
CA MET A 1 -37.63 -3.12 -32.02
C MET A 1 -36.17 -3.05 -31.60
N VAL A 2 -35.39 -2.15 -32.21
CA VAL A 2 -33.95 -2.03 -31.92
C VAL A 2 -33.80 -1.27 -30.60
N ASN A 3 -33.11 -1.86 -29.62
CA ASN A 3 -32.89 -1.24 -28.31
C ASN A 3 -31.76 -0.20 -28.41
N ALA A 4 -31.95 0.99 -27.83
CA ALA A 4 -30.96 2.06 -27.79
C ALA A 4 -29.61 1.58 -27.22
N LYS A 5 -29.63 0.69 -26.22
CA LYS A 5 -28.42 0.07 -25.66
C LYS A 5 -27.67 -0.77 -26.69
N ALA A 6 -28.39 -1.59 -27.46
CA ALA A 6 -27.79 -2.45 -28.48
C ALA A 6 -27.23 -1.65 -29.67
N LEU A 7 -27.88 -0.54 -30.03
CA LEU A 7 -27.36 0.40 -31.02
C LEU A 7 -26.08 1.10 -30.53
N TRP A 8 -26.06 1.55 -29.28
CA TRP A 8 -24.89 2.17 -28.67
C TRP A 8 -23.70 1.20 -28.58
N GLU A 9 -23.91 -0.03 -28.11
CA GLU A 9 -22.89 -1.08 -28.06
C GLU A 9 -22.38 -1.48 -29.46
N SER A 10 -23.26 -1.45 -30.49
CA SER A 10 -22.88 -1.68 -31.88
C SER A 10 -22.02 -0.54 -32.44
N LEU A 11 -22.37 0.71 -32.13
CA LEU A 11 -21.61 1.90 -32.51
C LEU A 11 -20.23 1.89 -31.84
N GLU A 12 -20.20 1.65 -30.53
CA GLU A 12 -18.98 1.59 -29.75
C GLU A 12 -18.04 0.50 -30.30
N ARG A 13 -18.55 -0.69 -30.61
CA ARG A 13 -17.73 -1.75 -31.24
C ARG A 13 -17.18 -1.39 -32.62
N LYS A 14 -17.93 -0.62 -33.43
CA LYS A 14 -17.54 -0.27 -34.81
C LYS A 14 -16.51 0.85 -34.87
N TYR A 15 -16.54 1.79 -33.92
CA TYR A 15 -15.75 3.01 -33.97
C TYR A 15 -14.71 3.13 -32.85
N LYS A 16 -14.80 2.32 -31.78
CA LYS A 16 -13.74 2.21 -30.78
C LYS A 16 -12.59 1.46 -31.43
N THR A 17 -11.59 2.22 -31.86
CA THR A 17 -10.36 1.66 -32.39
C THR A 17 -9.62 1.11 -31.17
N GLU A 18 -9.69 -0.20 -30.96
CA GLU A 18 -8.89 -0.88 -29.96
C GLU A 18 -7.44 -0.84 -30.44
N ASP A 19 -6.74 0.25 -30.12
CA ASP A 19 -5.36 0.40 -30.53
C ASP A 19 -4.51 -0.63 -29.77
N ALA A 20 -3.99 -1.61 -30.51
CA ALA A 20 -3.06 -2.59 -29.96
C ALA A 20 -1.80 -1.92 -29.40
N GLY A 21 -1.49 -0.68 -29.81
CA GLY A 21 -0.48 0.18 -29.22
C GLY A 21 -0.79 0.58 -27.77
N SER A 22 -2.00 1.08 -27.49
CA SER A 22 -2.45 1.48 -26.16
C SER A 22 -2.34 0.37 -25.12
N LYS A 23 -2.82 -0.85 -25.44
CA LYS A 23 -2.70 -1.99 -24.52
C LYS A 23 -1.25 -2.34 -24.20
N LYS A 24 -0.39 -2.40 -25.22
CA LYS A 24 1.05 -2.69 -25.06
C LYS A 24 1.74 -1.61 -24.25
N PHE A 25 1.38 -0.36 -24.44
CA PHE A 25 1.93 0.78 -23.70
C PHE A 25 1.60 0.70 -22.21
N VAL A 26 0.33 0.47 -21.86
CA VAL A 26 -0.08 0.39 -20.45
C VAL A 26 0.56 -0.83 -19.76
N VAL A 27 0.65 -1.98 -20.45
CA VAL A 27 1.36 -3.15 -19.93
C VAL A 27 2.85 -2.84 -19.72
N GLY A 28 3.50 -2.15 -20.66
CA GLY A 28 4.88 -1.68 -20.51
C GLY A 28 5.06 -0.80 -19.27
N LYS A 29 4.20 0.21 -19.10
CA LYS A 29 4.18 1.10 -17.92
C LYS A 29 4.09 0.31 -16.60
N PHE A 30 3.24 -0.73 -16.55
CA PHE A 30 3.11 -1.61 -15.38
C PHE A 30 4.37 -2.44 -15.09
N LEU A 31 4.96 -3.02 -16.14
CA LEU A 31 6.16 -3.84 -16.01
C LEU A 31 7.37 -3.00 -15.57
N ASP A 32 7.51 -1.80 -16.14
CA ASP A 32 8.62 -0.88 -15.87
C ASP A 32 8.49 -0.13 -14.54
N PHE A 33 7.27 0.03 -14.01
CA PHE A 33 7.05 0.68 -12.72
C PHE A 33 7.85 -0.01 -11.61
N LYS A 34 8.59 0.77 -10.81
CA LYS A 34 9.35 0.29 -9.65
C LYS A 34 9.31 1.37 -8.57
N MET A 35 9.14 0.99 -7.32
CA MET A 35 9.20 1.97 -6.24
C MET A 35 10.63 2.36 -5.93
N MET A 36 10.82 3.63 -5.61
CA MET A 36 12.08 4.24 -5.22
C MET A 36 12.06 4.60 -3.74
N ASP A 37 13.20 4.48 -3.07
CA ASP A 37 13.36 4.84 -1.65
C ASP A 37 13.27 6.35 -1.39
N SER A 38 13.42 7.18 -2.43
CA SER A 38 13.39 8.64 -2.33
C SER A 38 11.97 9.23 -2.19
N LYS A 39 10.94 8.43 -2.45
CA LYS A 39 9.53 8.80 -2.36
C LYS A 39 8.86 7.98 -1.26
N THR A 40 7.75 8.49 -0.72
CA THR A 40 6.92 7.69 0.18
C THR A 40 6.32 6.50 -0.56
N VAL A 41 6.17 5.38 0.12
CA VAL A 41 5.51 4.18 -0.43
C VAL A 41 4.05 4.51 -0.74
N ILE A 42 3.38 5.30 0.10
CA ILE A 42 1.96 5.62 -0.10
C ILE A 42 1.69 6.45 -1.35
N SER A 43 2.54 7.42 -1.67
CA SER A 43 2.43 8.16 -2.93
C SER A 43 2.62 7.22 -4.13
N GLN A 44 3.56 6.28 -4.04
CA GLN A 44 3.86 5.34 -5.12
C GLN A 44 2.79 4.24 -5.26
N VAL A 45 2.12 3.85 -4.17
CA VAL A 45 0.94 2.98 -4.20
C VAL A 45 -0.18 3.63 -5.01
N GLN A 46 -0.40 4.95 -4.86
CA GLN A 46 -1.39 5.67 -5.66
C GLN A 46 -1.01 5.68 -7.14
N GLU A 47 0.26 5.94 -7.47
CA GLU A 47 0.76 5.82 -8.86
C GLU A 47 0.52 4.41 -9.42
N PHE A 48 0.76 3.36 -8.63
CA PHE A 48 0.49 1.97 -9.03
C PHE A 48 -1.01 1.69 -9.26
N GLN A 49 -1.89 2.20 -8.40
CA GLN A 49 -3.34 2.07 -8.57
C GLN A 49 -3.85 2.76 -9.84
N LEU A 50 -3.26 3.90 -10.23
CA LEU A 50 -3.56 4.54 -11.50
C LEU A 50 -3.21 3.65 -12.69
N ILE A 51 -2.06 2.95 -12.63
CA ILE A 51 -1.68 2.00 -13.69
C ILE A 51 -2.67 0.83 -13.76
N LEU A 52 -3.09 0.28 -12.61
CA LEU A 52 -4.11 -0.77 -12.58
C LEU A 52 -5.45 -0.31 -13.17
N HIS A 53 -5.82 0.95 -12.90
CA HIS A 53 -7.01 1.56 -13.48
C HIS A 53 -6.88 1.72 -15.01
N ASP A 54 -5.72 2.16 -15.50
CA ASP A 54 -5.43 2.26 -16.94
C ASP A 54 -5.56 0.87 -17.62
N ILE A 55 -5.03 -0.19 -16.98
CA ILE A 55 -5.15 -1.58 -17.48
C ILE A 55 -6.62 -2.00 -17.58
N HIS A 56 -7.41 -1.70 -16.55
CA HIS A 56 -8.84 -2.00 -16.52
C HIS A 56 -9.62 -1.21 -17.58
N ALA A 57 -9.29 0.07 -17.79
CA ALA A 57 -9.89 0.90 -18.82
C ALA A 57 -9.63 0.38 -20.24
N GLU A 58 -8.47 -0.23 -20.47
CA GLU A 58 -8.10 -0.93 -21.71
C GLU A 58 -8.76 -2.33 -21.84
N GLY A 59 -9.66 -2.69 -20.93
CA GLY A 59 -10.40 -3.96 -20.95
C GLY A 59 -9.62 -5.18 -20.49
N MET A 60 -8.44 -4.98 -19.88
CA MET A 60 -7.65 -6.06 -19.27
C MET A 60 -7.98 -6.16 -17.78
N VAL A 61 -8.31 -7.35 -17.30
CA VAL A 61 -8.63 -7.57 -15.88
C VAL A 61 -7.50 -8.37 -15.24
N LEU A 62 -6.86 -7.80 -14.22
CA LEU A 62 -5.87 -8.49 -13.41
C LEU A 62 -6.53 -9.06 -12.16
N GLY A 63 -6.28 -10.33 -11.86
CA GLY A 63 -6.77 -10.96 -10.62
C GLY A 63 -6.21 -10.25 -9.38
N GLU A 64 -7.03 -10.15 -8.32
CA GLU A 64 -6.65 -9.47 -7.08
C GLU A 64 -5.36 -10.03 -6.47
N SER A 65 -5.20 -11.35 -6.47
CA SER A 65 -3.97 -12.03 -6.01
C SER A 65 -2.73 -11.61 -6.79
N PHE A 66 -2.86 -11.39 -8.10
CA PHE A 66 -1.77 -10.89 -8.95
C PHE A 66 -1.45 -9.43 -8.62
N GLN A 67 -2.46 -8.58 -8.41
CA GLN A 67 -2.25 -7.17 -8.03
C GLN A 67 -1.51 -7.05 -6.70
N VAL A 68 -1.91 -7.87 -5.70
CA VAL A 68 -1.23 -7.96 -4.39
C VAL A 68 0.21 -8.42 -4.55
N ALA A 69 0.45 -9.53 -5.26
CA ALA A 69 1.78 -10.05 -5.48
C ALA A 69 2.68 -9.05 -6.24
N ALA A 70 2.13 -8.39 -7.26
CA ALA A 70 2.83 -7.36 -8.02
C ALA A 70 3.22 -6.20 -7.10
N LEU A 71 2.30 -5.66 -6.30
CA LEU A 71 2.59 -4.55 -5.38
C LEU A 71 3.70 -4.92 -4.38
N ILE A 72 3.66 -6.13 -3.81
CA ILE A 72 4.71 -6.66 -2.92
C ILE A 72 6.06 -6.72 -3.65
N GLU A 73 6.05 -7.17 -4.91
CA GLU A 73 7.28 -7.24 -5.70
C GLU A 73 7.86 -5.87 -6.04
N LYS A 74 7.00 -4.86 -6.24
CA LYS A 74 7.41 -3.47 -6.55
C LYS A 74 7.95 -2.69 -5.34
N LEU A 75 7.83 -3.20 -4.11
CA LEU A 75 8.27 -2.49 -2.91
C LEU A 75 9.76 -2.09 -2.98
N PRO A 76 10.13 -0.94 -2.37
CA PRO A 76 11.50 -0.45 -2.41
C PRO A 76 12.50 -1.43 -1.77
N PRO A 77 13.79 -1.39 -2.15
CA PRO A 77 14.83 -2.22 -1.55
C PRO A 77 14.92 -2.09 -0.03
N THR A 78 14.69 -0.89 0.53
CA THR A 78 14.73 -0.70 2.00
C THR A 78 13.60 -1.44 2.73
N TRP A 79 12.58 -1.92 2.03
CA TRP A 79 11.43 -2.65 2.59
C TRP A 79 11.61 -4.18 2.53
N LYS A 80 12.83 -4.69 2.30
CA LYS A 80 13.07 -6.14 2.09
C LYS A 80 12.51 -7.02 3.21
N ASP A 81 12.65 -6.62 4.47
CA ASP A 81 12.26 -7.47 5.61
C ASP A 81 10.73 -7.53 5.74
N PHE A 82 10.07 -6.40 5.52
CA PHE A 82 8.61 -6.34 5.42
C PHE A 82 8.09 -7.14 4.22
N LYS A 83 8.76 -7.04 3.06
CA LYS A 83 8.46 -7.85 1.87
C LYS A 83 8.57 -9.35 2.17
N ASN A 84 9.61 -9.78 2.88
CA ASN A 84 9.77 -11.17 3.31
C ASN A 84 8.66 -11.61 4.28
N TYR A 85 8.30 -10.76 5.24
CA TYR A 85 7.17 -11.00 6.13
C TYR A 85 5.87 -11.24 5.35
N LEU A 86 5.58 -10.42 4.34
CA LEU A 86 4.39 -10.59 3.50
C LEU A 86 4.42 -11.89 2.69
N LYS A 87 5.58 -12.29 2.15
CA LYS A 87 5.75 -13.54 1.38
C LYS A 87 5.48 -14.80 2.21
N HIS A 88 5.78 -14.77 3.50
CA HIS A 88 5.58 -15.92 4.39
C HIS A 88 4.18 -15.96 5.03
N LYS A 89 3.34 -14.97 4.73
CA LYS A 89 2.00 -14.89 5.29
C LYS A 89 1.06 -15.87 4.59
N ARG A 90 0.53 -16.83 5.35
CA ARG A 90 -0.38 -17.88 4.82
C ARG A 90 -1.81 -17.40 4.58
N LYS A 91 -2.24 -16.34 5.25
CA LYS A 91 -3.59 -15.80 5.10
C LYS A 91 -3.68 -15.00 3.82
N GLU A 92 -4.67 -15.31 2.99
CA GLU A 92 -5.01 -14.52 1.82
C GLU A 92 -5.28 -13.06 2.23
N MET A 93 -4.76 -12.13 1.43
CA MET A 93 -4.79 -10.71 1.71
C MET A 93 -5.36 -9.98 0.51
N LYS A 94 -6.33 -9.11 0.75
CA LYS A 94 -6.88 -8.21 -0.26
C LYS A 94 -5.94 -7.04 -0.55
N LEU A 95 -6.12 -6.40 -1.69
CA LEU A 95 -5.29 -5.25 -2.04
C LEU A 95 -5.45 -4.10 -1.03
N GLU A 96 -6.67 -3.85 -0.56
CA GLU A 96 -6.96 -2.82 0.44
C GLU A 96 -6.26 -3.12 1.77
N ASP A 97 -6.28 -4.39 2.20
CA ASP A 97 -5.60 -4.83 3.43
C ASP A 97 -4.09 -4.61 3.33
N LEU A 98 -3.49 -4.87 2.16
CA LEU A 98 -2.07 -4.60 1.92
C LEU A 98 -1.76 -3.11 2.01
N ILE A 99 -2.59 -2.26 1.39
CA ILE A 99 -2.42 -0.80 1.42
C ILE A 99 -2.46 -0.27 2.86
N VAL A 100 -3.40 -0.75 3.68
CA VAL A 100 -3.48 -0.36 5.11
C VAL A 100 -2.20 -0.75 5.85
N ARG A 101 -1.69 -1.96 5.63
CA ARG A 101 -0.43 -2.41 6.27
C ARG A 101 0.77 -1.58 5.82
N LEU A 102 0.84 -1.20 4.55
CA LEU A 102 1.89 -0.33 4.03
C LEU A 102 1.87 1.05 4.69
N ARG A 103 0.68 1.62 4.95
CA ARG A 103 0.55 2.91 5.65
C ARG A 103 1.12 2.82 7.06
N ILE A 104 0.70 1.80 7.81
CA ILE A 104 1.14 1.58 9.19
C ILE A 104 2.66 1.38 9.26
N GLU A 105 3.20 0.54 8.38
CA GLU A 105 4.64 0.28 8.35
C GLU A 105 5.45 1.53 7.97
N GLU A 106 4.97 2.35 7.04
CA GLU A 106 5.63 3.61 6.69
C GLU A 106 5.69 4.56 7.89
N ASP A 107 4.59 4.71 8.62
CA ASP A 107 4.53 5.55 9.82
C ASP A 107 5.47 5.04 10.92
N ASN A 108 5.54 3.72 11.13
CA ASN A 108 6.46 3.08 12.07
C ASN A 108 7.92 3.44 11.74
N ARG A 109 8.33 3.25 10.47
CA ARG A 109 9.70 3.53 9.99
C ARG A 109 10.05 5.02 10.10
N GLN A 110 9.09 5.92 9.92
CA GLN A 110 9.32 7.35 10.13
C GLN A 110 9.51 7.70 11.60
N SER A 111 8.81 7.02 12.51
CA SER A 111 8.94 7.25 13.95
C SER A 111 10.31 6.81 14.49
N GLU A 112 10.85 5.69 13.99
CA GLU A 112 12.17 5.17 14.35
C GLU A 112 13.29 6.12 13.91
N LYS A 113 13.25 6.60 12.65
CA LYS A 113 14.22 7.60 12.15
C LYS A 113 14.24 8.87 13.00
N LYS A 114 13.08 9.33 13.48
CA LYS A 114 13.00 10.51 14.36
C LYS A 114 13.61 10.24 15.73
N ALA A 115 13.41 9.03 16.28
CA ALA A 115 14.01 8.63 17.54
C ALA A 115 15.55 8.53 17.45
N ASP A 116 16.07 7.96 16.37
CA ASP A 116 17.51 7.86 16.11
C ASP A 116 18.17 9.24 16.01
N VAL A 117 17.57 10.16 15.24
CA VAL A 117 18.06 11.54 15.13
C VAL A 117 18.03 12.25 16.49
N LEU A 118 16.98 12.05 17.28
CA LEU A 118 16.87 12.64 18.62
C LEU A 118 17.91 12.08 19.59
N SER A 119 18.30 10.81 19.45
CA SER A 119 19.37 10.19 20.25
C SER A 119 20.77 10.74 19.94
N LEU A 120 20.98 11.27 18.72
CA LEU A 120 22.27 11.82 18.28
C LEU A 120 22.54 13.23 18.80
N TYR A 121 21.50 13.92 19.29
CA TYR A 121 21.59 15.26 19.88
C TYR A 121 20.92 15.28 21.26
N PRO A 122 21.66 14.99 22.35
CA PRO A 122 21.10 14.99 23.71
C PRO A 122 20.87 16.42 24.22
N GLY A 123 19.84 17.10 23.68
CA GLY A 123 19.37 18.40 24.14
C GLY A 123 18.18 18.25 25.07
N ARG A 124 18.41 18.45 26.37
CA ARG A 124 17.45 18.64 27.49
C ARG A 124 15.98 18.24 27.20
N LEU A 125 15.67 16.97 27.46
CA LEU A 125 14.29 16.46 27.44
C LEU A 125 13.41 17.24 28.43
N SER A 126 12.34 17.84 27.94
CA SER A 126 11.24 18.33 28.79
C SER A 126 10.42 17.13 29.27
N SER A 127 10.05 17.11 30.56
CA SER A 127 9.42 15.99 31.28
C SER A 127 8.14 15.41 30.68
N ARG A 128 7.59 15.98 29.60
CA ARG A 128 6.38 15.48 28.92
C ARG A 128 6.64 14.33 27.94
N THR A 129 7.86 14.16 27.42
CA THR A 129 8.14 13.15 26.38
C THR A 129 8.47 11.77 26.94
N VAL A 130 8.98 11.71 28.18
CA VAL A 130 9.44 10.47 28.83
C VAL A 130 8.26 9.53 29.13
N SER A 131 7.08 10.06 29.47
CA SER A 131 5.90 9.24 29.81
C SER A 131 5.32 8.50 28.60
N THR A 132 5.41 9.06 27.39
CA THR A 132 4.91 8.40 26.17
C THR A 132 5.83 7.29 25.68
N ILE A 133 7.16 7.43 25.88
CA ILE A 133 8.14 6.41 25.48
C ILE A 133 8.17 5.26 26.49
N ALA A 134 8.13 5.55 27.79
CA ALA A 134 8.09 4.53 28.84
C ALA A 134 6.87 3.60 28.71
N GLY A 135 5.70 4.13 28.34
CA GLY A 135 4.50 3.32 28.10
C GLY A 135 4.59 2.39 26.88
N ARG A 136 5.46 2.68 25.90
CA ARG A 136 5.64 1.83 24.70
C ARG A 136 6.72 0.76 24.85
N ILE A 137 7.75 0.99 25.66
CA ILE A 137 8.81 0.00 25.89
C ILE A 137 8.27 -1.19 26.70
N SER A 138 7.42 -0.95 27.71
CA SER A 138 6.81 -2.04 28.49
C SER A 138 5.88 -2.98 27.72
N LEU A 139 5.45 -2.65 26.50
CA LEU A 139 4.61 -3.53 25.67
C LEU A 139 5.42 -4.47 24.76
N LYS A 140 6.76 -4.36 24.72
CA LYS A 140 7.60 -5.17 23.83
C LYS A 140 8.22 -6.42 24.48
N ASP A 141 8.17 -6.54 25.80
CA ASP A 141 8.92 -7.58 26.54
C ASP A 141 8.08 -8.79 27.01
N SER A 142 6.82 -8.92 26.61
CA SER A 142 6.04 -10.13 26.88
C SER A 142 5.13 -10.49 25.71
N GLU A 143 5.63 -11.28 24.75
CA GLU A 143 4.88 -12.39 24.12
C GLU A 143 5.72 -13.04 23.02
N SER A 144 6.65 -13.88 23.45
CA SER A 144 7.05 -15.02 22.66
C SER A 144 5.97 -16.10 22.77
N ASN A 145 5.44 -16.48 21.60
CA ASN A 145 4.79 -17.75 21.27
C ASN A 145 3.25 -17.82 21.36
N SER A 146 2.68 -18.45 20.31
CA SER A 146 1.29 -18.90 20.12
C SER A 146 0.15 -17.90 19.79
N ARG A 147 -0.16 -17.80 18.49
CA ARG A 147 -1.47 -18.13 17.88
C ARG A 147 -2.72 -17.28 18.27
N LEU A 148 -3.13 -16.49 17.26
CA LEU A 148 -4.50 -16.07 16.86
C LEU A 148 -5.17 -14.85 17.55
N ASP A 149 -5.66 -13.96 16.67
CA ASP A 149 -6.86 -13.11 16.78
C ASP A 149 -6.93 -11.99 17.83
N PHE A 150 -6.21 -10.87 17.62
CA PHE A 150 -6.64 -9.56 18.17
C PHE A 150 -6.16 -8.38 17.30
N PHE A 151 -7.03 -7.86 16.44
CA PHE A 151 -7.22 -6.41 16.27
C PHE A 151 -8.46 -6.08 17.13
N PRO A 152 -8.58 -4.91 17.82
CA PRO A 152 -8.27 -3.59 17.25
C PRO A 152 -7.88 -2.48 18.27
N LEU A 153 -6.71 -1.86 18.19
CA LEU A 153 -6.47 -0.55 18.87
C LEU A 153 -5.46 0.31 18.10
N LEU A 154 -5.96 1.12 17.17
CA LEU A 154 -5.48 2.47 16.82
C LEU A 154 -6.39 3.10 15.74
N PHE A 155 -7.71 3.02 15.93
CA PHE A 155 -8.68 3.94 15.32
C PHE A 155 -9.39 4.64 16.48
N CYS A 156 -8.76 5.69 17.02
CA CYS A 156 -9.38 6.67 17.90
C CYS A 156 -8.40 7.84 18.05
N ASN A 157 -8.44 8.78 17.09
CA ASN A 157 -8.23 10.23 17.26
C ASN A 157 -7.90 10.87 15.90
N LEU A 158 -8.92 11.10 15.09
CA LEU A 158 -9.17 12.36 14.37
C LEU A 158 -10.42 12.14 13.49
N LEU A 159 -11.60 12.44 14.03
CA LEU A 159 -12.82 12.86 13.30
C LEU A 159 -13.98 13.01 14.30
N VAL A 160 -13.87 13.94 15.26
CA VAL A 160 -14.99 14.73 15.82
C VAL A 160 -14.41 16.03 16.42
N SER A 161 -14.24 17.06 15.59
CA SER A 161 -14.40 18.48 15.93
C SER A 161 -14.09 19.33 14.70
N CYS A 162 -15.06 19.41 13.80
CA CYS A 162 -15.66 20.66 13.34
C CYS A 162 -16.95 20.31 12.58
#